data_AF-A0A743PBP8-F1
#
_entry.id   AF-A0A743PBP8-F1
#
_cell.length_a   1.000
_cell.length_b   1.000
_cell.length_c   1.000
_cell.angle_alpha   90.00
_cell.angle_beta   90.00
_cell.angle_gamma   90.00
#
_symmetry.space_group_name_H-M   'P 1'
#
loop_
_entity.id
_entity.type
_entity.pdbx_description
1 polymer ?
#
loop_
_entity_poly.entity_id
_entity_poly.type
_entity_poly.pdbx_seq_one_letter_code
_entity_poly.pdbx_strand_id
1 'polypeptide(L)'
;MAVKWVTGKLGAGKGLYCDYEMQKYYKQGRRVVTNYPVDTHLLDSESSNPVTVLPCHPRAEDLHALGRGCPASEKEKFGAVFLDEAGTWLNSRTYADKTRLSLIDWFIHSRHLGWDVFIIVQNEEMIDKQ
;
A
#
# COMPACT_ATOMS: atom_id res chain seq x y z
N MET A 1 11.89 -2.94 0.48
CA MET A 1 11.77 -2.60 -0.96
C MET A 1 10.82 -1.41 -1.02
N ALA A 2 11.23 -0.22 -1.50
CA ALA A 2 10.54 1.03 -1.14
C ALA A 2 9.09 1.15 -1.68
N VAL A 3 8.86 0.88 -2.97
CA VAL A 3 7.53 0.89 -3.58
C VAL A 3 7.51 -0.15 -4.70
N LYS A 4 6.47 -0.99 -4.76
CA LYS A 4 6.29 -2.04 -5.76
C LYS A 4 4.96 -1.82 -6.50
N TRP A 5 5.05 -1.62 -7.80
CA TRP A 5 3.90 -1.62 -8.69
C TRP A 5 3.51 -3.07 -9.03
N VAL A 6 2.25 -3.41 -8.81
CA VAL A 6 1.65 -4.70 -9.16
C VAL A 6 0.68 -4.45 -10.30
N THR A 7 1.12 -4.72 -11.52
CA THR A 7 0.41 -4.40 -12.76
C THR A 7 -0.01 -5.66 -13.51
N GLY A 8 -0.97 -5.53 -14.42
CA GLY A 8 -1.50 -6.64 -15.20
C GLY A 8 -2.99 -6.50 -15.50
N LYS A 9 -3.49 -7.24 -16.49
CA LYS A 9 -4.90 -7.20 -16.92
C LYS A 9 -5.87 -7.61 -15.80
N LEU A 10 -7.15 -7.27 -15.95
CA LEU A 10 -8.21 -7.78 -15.07
C LEU A 10 -8.19 -9.32 -15.06
N GLY A 11 -8.24 -9.93 -13.87
CA GLY A 11 -8.15 -11.38 -13.72
C GLY A 11 -6.73 -11.98 -13.75
N ALA A 12 -5.66 -11.17 -13.86
CA ALA A 12 -4.28 -11.66 -13.91
C ALA A 12 -3.70 -12.13 -12.55
N GLY A 13 -4.53 -12.27 -11.50
CA GLY A 13 -4.07 -12.74 -10.18
C GLY A 13 -3.34 -11.71 -9.31
N LYS A 14 -3.46 -10.41 -9.62
CA LYS A 14 -2.81 -9.32 -8.85
C LYS A 14 -3.23 -9.28 -7.37
N GLY A 15 -4.53 -9.44 -7.11
CA GLY A 15 -5.08 -9.51 -5.75
C GLY A 15 -4.50 -10.70 -4.99
N LEU A 16 -4.53 -11.90 -5.58
CA LEU A 16 -3.93 -13.11 -4.99
C LEU A 16 -2.44 -12.94 -4.66
N TYR A 17 -1.68 -12.27 -5.52
CA TYR A 17 -0.28 -11.96 -5.24
C TYR A 17 -0.14 -11.03 -4.02
N CYS A 18 -0.98 -10.00 -3.93
CA CYS A 18 -0.94 -9.07 -2.80
C CYS A 18 -1.39 -9.73 -1.50
N ASP A 19 -2.43 -10.58 -1.54
CA ASP A 19 -2.86 -11.36 -0.39
C ASP A 19 -1.75 -12.29 0.09
N TYR A 20 -1.06 -12.97 -0.82
CA TYR A 20 0.09 -13.81 -0.50
C TYR A 20 1.25 -13.02 0.14
N GLU A 21 1.59 -11.83 -0.39
CA GLU A 21 2.60 -10.98 0.25
C GLU A 21 2.12 -10.49 1.62
N MET A 22 0.87 -10.02 1.72
CA MET A 22 0.26 -9.54 2.95
C MET A 22 0.30 -10.58 4.07
N GLN A 23 0.01 -11.84 3.75
CA GLN A 23 0.13 -12.96 4.69
C GLN A 23 1.51 -13.07 5.32
N LYS A 24 2.60 -12.83 4.56
CA LYS A 24 3.97 -12.89 5.09
C LYS A 24 4.21 -11.82 6.14
N TYR A 25 3.77 -10.59 5.90
CA TYR A 25 3.91 -9.50 6.87
C TYR A 25 3.03 -9.74 8.09
N TYR A 26 1.78 -10.16 7.87
CA TYR A 26 0.80 -10.45 8.91
C TYR A 26 1.29 -11.53 9.88
N LYS A 27 1.77 -12.67 9.36
CA LYS A 27 2.32 -13.79 10.16
C LYS A 27 3.58 -13.41 10.94
N GLN A 28 4.32 -12.42 10.47
CA GLN A 28 5.53 -11.91 11.15
C GLN A 28 5.21 -10.89 12.24
N GLY A 29 3.93 -10.56 12.49
CA GLY A 29 3.55 -9.49 13.44
C GLY A 29 3.94 -8.10 12.96
N ARG A 30 4.19 -7.92 11.66
CA ARG A 30 4.53 -6.62 11.08
C ARG A 30 3.25 -5.84 10.82
N ARG A 31 3.33 -4.51 10.89
CA ARG A 31 2.17 -3.66 10.62
C ARG A 31 1.69 -3.87 9.19
N VAL A 32 0.39 -4.08 9.02
CA VAL A 32 -0.26 -4.21 7.71
C VAL A 32 -1.32 -3.11 7.57
N VAL A 33 -1.30 -2.44 6.42
CA VAL A 33 -2.24 -1.37 6.06
C VAL A 33 -2.81 -1.66 4.69
N THR A 34 -4.12 -1.46 4.51
CA THR A 34 -4.82 -1.60 3.24
C THR A 34 -5.76 -0.41 2.99
N ASN A 35 -6.24 -0.19 1.76
CA ASN A 35 -7.37 0.71 1.47
C ASN A 35 -8.68 -0.04 1.18
N TYR A 36 -8.70 -1.35 1.42
CA TYR A 36 -9.86 -2.23 1.23
C TYR A 36 -10.00 -3.17 2.44
N PRO A 37 -11.22 -3.62 2.76
CA PRO A 37 -11.42 -4.55 3.87
C PRO A 37 -10.72 -5.89 3.59
N VAL A 38 -10.06 -6.44 4.61
CA VAL A 38 -9.39 -7.73 4.54
C VAL A 38 -9.90 -8.65 5.63
N ASP A 39 -10.18 -9.90 5.26
CA ASP A 39 -10.47 -10.95 6.23
C ASP A 39 -9.15 -11.50 6.81
N THR A 40 -8.85 -11.14 8.06
CA THR A 40 -7.64 -11.57 8.76
C THR A 40 -7.60 -13.07 9.02
N HIS A 41 -8.75 -13.74 9.11
CA HIS A 41 -8.81 -15.19 9.30
C HIS A 41 -8.31 -15.95 8.06
N LEU A 42 -8.50 -15.37 6.87
CA LEU A 42 -7.93 -15.90 5.62
C LEU A 42 -6.43 -15.61 5.49
N LEU A 43 -5.91 -14.62 6.22
CA LEU A 43 -4.47 -14.34 6.23
C LEU A 43 -3.71 -15.33 7.11
N ASP A 44 -4.19 -15.50 8.35
CA ASP A 44 -3.68 -16.49 9.30
C ASP A 44 -4.68 -16.64 10.46
N SER A 45 -5.28 -17.83 10.62
CA SER A 45 -6.27 -18.10 11.67
C SER A 45 -5.68 -18.02 13.08
N GLU A 46 -4.37 -18.26 13.21
CA GLU A 46 -3.66 -18.30 14.49
C GLU A 46 -3.16 -16.93 14.95
N SER A 47 -3.10 -15.94 14.04
CA SER A 47 -2.62 -14.59 14.35
C SER A 47 -3.79 -13.63 14.59
N SER A 48 -3.64 -12.79 15.61
CA SER A 48 -4.59 -11.72 15.96
C SER A 48 -4.01 -10.31 15.76
N ASN A 49 -3.03 -10.19 14.87
CA ASN A 49 -2.38 -8.92 14.59
C ASN A 49 -3.39 -7.91 13.99
N PRO A 50 -3.38 -6.64 14.39
CA PRO A 50 -4.31 -5.66 13.83
C PRO A 50 -3.90 -5.28 12.40
N VAL A 51 -4.91 -5.18 11.51
CA VAL A 51 -4.77 -4.58 10.18
C VAL A 51 -5.43 -3.20 10.18
N THR A 52 -4.75 -2.19 9.65
CA THR A 52 -5.31 -0.83 9.50
C THR A 52 -5.94 -0.69 8.11
N VAL A 53 -7.20 -0.25 8.04
CA VAL A 53 -7.89 -0.01 6.78
C VAL A 53 -8.09 1.50 6.58
N LEU A 54 -7.48 2.03 5.53
CA LEU A 54 -7.61 3.40 5.06
C LEU A 54 -8.90 3.59 4.24
N PRO A 55 -9.35 4.85 4.01
CA PRO A 55 -10.38 5.12 3.02
C PRO A 55 -10.01 4.55 1.64
N CYS A 56 -11.00 4.13 0.85
CA CYS A 56 -10.78 3.56 -0.49
C CYS A 56 -9.91 4.46 -1.39
N HIS A 57 -10.07 5.77 -1.25
CA HIS A 57 -9.23 6.79 -1.88
C HIS A 57 -8.44 7.54 -0.79
N PRO A 58 -7.24 7.04 -0.41
CA PRO A 58 -6.46 7.65 0.64
C PRO A 58 -5.88 9.00 0.19
N ARG A 59 -5.91 9.97 1.08
CA ARG A 59 -5.24 11.27 0.94
C ARG A 59 -3.85 11.22 1.58
N ALA A 60 -3.00 12.18 1.25
CA ALA A 60 -1.66 12.26 1.84
C ALA A 60 -1.71 12.34 3.37
N GLU A 61 -2.68 13.07 3.94
CA GLU A 61 -2.88 13.14 5.40
C GLU A 61 -3.19 11.78 6.03
N ASP A 62 -3.95 10.92 5.34
CA ASP A 62 -4.29 9.58 5.81
C ASP A 62 -3.02 8.71 5.87
N LEU A 63 -2.11 8.86 4.90
CA LEU A 63 -0.81 8.17 4.89
C LEU A 63 0.18 8.73 5.92
N HIS A 64 0.20 10.05 6.14
CA HIS A 64 1.01 10.65 7.20
C HIS A 64 0.55 10.23 8.60
N ALA A 65 -0.77 10.08 8.80
CA ALA A 65 -1.34 9.64 10.07
C ALA A 65 -0.93 8.21 10.46
N LEU A 66 -0.50 7.36 9.50
CA LEU A 66 0.02 6.03 9.80
C LEU A 66 1.28 6.05 10.67
N GLY A 67 2.04 7.15 10.66
CA GLY A 67 3.33 7.25 11.31
C GLY A 67 4.35 6.24 10.74
N ARG A 68 5.15 5.62 11.61
CA ARG A 68 6.21 4.70 11.21
C ARG A 68 5.74 3.25 11.12
N GLY A 69 6.06 2.53 10.06
CA GLY A 69 5.72 1.10 9.91
C GLY A 69 6.50 0.16 10.83
N CYS A 70 7.62 0.64 11.38
CA CYS A 70 8.44 -0.08 12.35
C CYS A 70 9.16 0.89 13.31
N PRO A 71 9.71 0.40 14.44
CA PRO A 71 10.59 1.20 15.30
C PRO A 71 11.74 1.84 14.52
N ALA A 72 12.22 3.01 14.97
CA ALA A 72 13.29 3.73 14.27
C ALA A 72 14.64 2.99 14.22
N SER A 73 14.86 2.05 15.14
CA SER A 73 16.04 1.16 15.16
C SER A 73 15.96 0.03 14.14
N GLU A 74 14.76 -0.32 13.67
CA GLU A 74 14.54 -1.42 12.73
C GLU A 74 14.85 -0.97 11.29
N LYS A 75 15.63 -1.75 10.57
CA LYS A 75 16.16 -1.42 9.23
C LYS A 75 15.76 -2.41 8.14
N GLU A 76 15.19 -3.55 8.53
CA GLU A 76 14.87 -4.66 7.62
C GLU A 76 13.39 -5.05 7.70
N LYS A 77 12.81 -5.09 8.91
CA LYS A 77 11.42 -5.53 9.14
C LYS A 77 10.42 -4.38 9.16
N PHE A 78 10.18 -3.80 8.00
CA PHE A 78 9.22 -2.71 7.77
C PHE A 78 7.75 -3.14 7.83
N GLY A 79 6.83 -2.22 8.06
CA GLY A 79 5.41 -2.49 7.82
C GLY A 79 5.12 -2.59 6.32
N ALA A 80 3.94 -3.06 5.95
CA ALA A 80 3.48 -3.09 4.56
C ALA A 80 2.18 -2.30 4.36
N VAL A 81 2.10 -1.59 3.23
CA VAL A 81 0.93 -0.85 2.78
C VAL A 81 0.48 -1.41 1.43
N PHE A 82 -0.75 -1.88 1.31
CA PHE A 82 -1.33 -2.43 0.08
C PHE A 82 -2.45 -1.51 -0.43
N LEU A 83 -2.28 -0.97 -1.63
CA LEU A 83 -3.17 0.03 -2.21
C LEU A 83 -3.77 -0.51 -3.51
N ASP A 84 -5.07 -0.80 -3.48
CA ASP A 84 -5.80 -1.23 -4.66
C ASP A 84 -6.37 -0.05 -5.47
N GLU A 85 -6.54 -0.32 -6.77
CA GLU A 85 -7.07 0.60 -7.78
C GLU A 85 -6.35 1.96 -7.83
N ALA A 86 -5.06 2.00 -7.49
CA ALA A 86 -4.35 3.27 -7.31
C ALA A 86 -4.32 4.16 -8.55
N GLY A 87 -4.46 3.57 -9.74
CA GLY A 87 -4.56 4.31 -10.98
C GLY A 87 -5.72 5.33 -10.99
N THR A 88 -6.86 5.03 -10.35
CA THR A 88 -8.07 5.88 -10.42
C THR A 88 -7.91 7.18 -9.66
N TRP A 89 -7.21 7.15 -8.52
CA TRP A 89 -7.03 8.31 -7.64
C TRP A 89 -5.63 8.94 -7.72
N LEU A 90 -4.62 8.23 -8.24
CA LEU A 90 -3.33 8.83 -8.59
C LEU A 90 -3.36 9.60 -9.92
N ASN A 91 -4.19 9.18 -10.89
CA ASN A 91 -4.23 9.75 -12.25
C ASN A 91 -5.51 10.49 -12.59
N SER A 92 -6.22 11.05 -11.60
CA SER A 92 -7.34 11.92 -11.89
C SER A 92 -6.84 13.12 -12.74
N ARG A 93 -7.10 13.04 -14.05
CA ARG A 93 -6.62 13.97 -15.10
C ARG A 93 -7.08 15.42 -14.88
N THR A 94 -7.91 15.65 -13.87
CA THR A 94 -8.39 16.94 -13.40
C THR A 94 -7.43 17.66 -12.45
N TYR A 95 -6.44 16.98 -11.87
CA TYR A 95 -5.67 17.51 -10.74
C TYR A 95 -4.19 17.72 -11.10
N ALA A 96 -3.88 18.91 -11.61
CA ALA A 96 -2.56 19.54 -11.57
C ALA A 96 -2.17 19.96 -10.14
N ASP A 97 -2.56 19.17 -9.15
CA ASP A 97 -2.88 19.67 -7.82
C ASP A 97 -1.95 19.11 -6.77
N LYS A 98 -1.68 19.95 -5.78
CA LYS A 98 -0.69 19.74 -4.71
C LYS A 98 -0.88 18.38 -4.01
N THR A 99 -2.11 17.88 -3.95
CA THR A 99 -2.48 16.59 -3.36
C THR A 99 -1.77 15.40 -4.00
N ARG A 100 -1.62 15.36 -5.33
CA ARG A 100 -0.93 14.25 -6.01
C ARG A 100 0.56 14.27 -5.70
N LEU A 101 1.16 15.47 -5.72
CA LEU A 101 2.57 15.65 -5.38
C LEU A 101 2.84 15.23 -3.94
N SER A 102 1.94 15.54 -2.99
CA SER A 102 2.06 15.09 -1.60
C SER A 102 1.97 13.57 -1.44
N LEU A 103 1.11 12.89 -2.20
CA LEU A 103 1.05 11.42 -2.20
C LEU A 103 2.35 10.81 -2.75
N ILE A 104 2.83 11.33 -3.89
CA ILE A 104 4.09 10.88 -4.50
C ILE A 104 5.27 11.12 -3.55
N ASP A 105 5.34 12.30 -2.93
CA ASP A 105 6.37 12.64 -1.96
C ASP A 105 6.36 11.66 -0.78
N TRP A 106 5.17 11.31 -0.26
CA TRP A 106 5.05 10.30 0.78
C TRP A 106 5.56 8.93 0.31
N PHE A 107 5.21 8.48 -0.91
CA PHE A 107 5.70 7.20 -1.43
C PHE A 107 7.22 7.15 -1.57
N ILE A 108 7.85 8.24 -2.02
CA ILE A 108 9.31 8.36 -2.11
C ILE A 108 9.95 8.20 -0.72
N HIS A 109 9.34 8.81 0.31
CA HIS A 109 9.85 8.81 1.68
C HIS A 109 9.38 7.62 2.55
N SER A 110 8.50 6.77 2.03
CA SER A 110 7.91 5.62 2.74
C SER A 110 8.95 4.72 3.42
N ARG A 111 10.11 4.51 2.78
CA ARG A 111 11.21 3.72 3.34
C ARG A 111 11.82 4.32 4.60
N HIS A 112 11.95 5.65 4.68
CA HIS A 112 12.44 6.33 5.89
C HIS A 112 11.46 6.22 7.05
N LEU A 113 10.18 6.05 6.72
CA LEU A 113 9.10 5.77 7.67
C LEU A 113 8.98 4.27 8.00
N GLY A 114 9.76 3.39 7.36
CA GLY A 114 9.75 1.95 7.61
C GLY A 114 8.53 1.25 7.01
N TRP A 115 8.12 1.66 5.80
CA TRP A 115 7.04 1.02 5.03
C TRP A 115 7.57 0.44 3.72
N ASP A 116 7.11 -0.78 3.39
CA ASP A 116 7.13 -1.36 2.07
C ASP A 116 5.75 -1.14 1.42
N VAL A 117 5.69 -0.48 0.25
CA VAL A 117 4.41 -0.10 -0.38
C VAL A 117 4.13 -0.98 -1.60
N PHE A 118 2.94 -1.56 -1.69
CA PHE A 118 2.43 -2.34 -2.81
C PHE A 118 1.27 -1.58 -3.46
N ILE A 119 1.44 -1.17 -4.71
CA ILE A 119 0.48 -0.37 -5.46
C ILE A 119 -0.08 -1.21 -6.60
N ILE A 120 -1.36 -1.58 -6.50
CA ILE A 120 -2.05 -2.43 -7.46
C ILE A 120 -2.72 -1.53 -8.50
N VAL A 121 -2.40 -1.75 -9.78
CA VAL A 121 -2.96 -0.99 -10.88
C VAL A 121 -3.41 -1.92 -12.00
N GLN A 122 -4.60 -1.70 -12.54
CA GLN A 122 -5.18 -2.54 -13.59
C GLN A 122 -4.63 -2.22 -14.99
N ASN A 123 -4.15 -1.00 -15.22
CA ASN A 123 -3.59 -0.60 -16.51
C ASN A 123 -2.36 0.31 -16.32
N GLU A 124 -1.23 -0.08 -16.89
CA GLU A 124 0.06 0.63 -16.80
C GLU A 124 -0.01 2.03 -17.42
N GLU A 125 -0.85 2.20 -18.46
CA GLU A 125 -1.12 3.47 -19.13
C GLU A 125 -1.74 4.56 -18.22
N MET A 126 -2.19 4.18 -17.03
CA MET A 126 -2.61 5.17 -16.04
C MET A 126 -1.39 5.85 -15.42
N ILE A 127 -0.35 5.11 -15.04
CA ILE A 127 0.79 5.60 -14.26
C ILE A 127 1.77 6.40 -15.13
N ASP A 128 1.85 6.09 -16.43
CA ASP A 128 2.80 6.70 -17.35
C ASP A 128 2.11 7.58 -18.40
N LYS A 129 2.20 8.90 -18.20
CA LYS A 129 2.21 9.90 -19.27
C LYS A 129 3.17 11.02 -18.85
N GLN A 130 4.47 10.73 -18.93
CA GLN A 130 5.44 11.78 -19.29
C GLN A 130 5.29 12.14 -20.76
#